data_AF-A0A6B0SE44-F1
#
_entry.id   AF-A0A6B0SE44-F1
#
_cell.length_a   1.000
_cell.length_b   1.000
_cell.length_c   1.000
_cell.angle_alpha   90.00
_cell.angle_beta   90.00
_cell.angle_gamma   90.00
#
_symmetry.space_group_name_H-M   'P 1'
#
loop_
_entity.id
_entity.type
_entity.pdbx_description
1 polymer ?
#
loop_
_entity_poly.entity_id
_entity_poly.type
_entity_poly.pdbx_seq_one_letter_code
_entity_poly.pdbx_strand_id
1 'polypeptide(L)'
;THSRDPSLSFVATQAWMMAVGAVFLHATVLAMPGQSFAGATWTPSALVSLAYLSVVAGVGGFVLYFRLLAELGPIEMSFIEYVIPVFAALAGWLVLDQAVTAATVAGFACILAGFVAAKWPALTEEFDRVTGDGHVDPAD
;
A
#
# COMPACT_ATOMS: atom_id res chain seq x y z
N THR A 1 6.69 -19.65 27.87
CA THR A 1 6.49 -18.23 28.21
C THR A 1 5.49 -17.63 27.22
N HIS A 2 4.24 -17.51 27.66
CA HIS A 2 3.13 -16.73 27.08
C HIS A 2 2.80 -16.84 25.58
N SER A 3 1.98 -17.83 25.20
CA SER A 3 0.98 -17.66 24.15
C SER A 3 -0.14 -16.76 24.71
N ARG A 4 -0.03 -15.45 24.53
CA ARG A 4 -1.13 -14.52 24.83
C ARG A 4 -2.04 -14.49 23.62
N ASP A 5 -3.27 -14.96 23.80
CA ASP A 5 -4.33 -14.65 22.85
C ASP A 5 -4.45 -13.11 22.74
N PRO A 6 -4.67 -12.58 21.52
CA PRO A 6 -4.84 -11.15 21.33
C PRO A 6 -5.90 -10.61 22.29
N SER A 7 -5.57 -9.56 23.06
CA SER A 7 -6.51 -8.95 24.01
C SER A 7 -7.73 -8.33 23.33
N LEU A 8 -7.66 -8.09 22.01
CA LEU A 8 -8.71 -7.56 21.17
C LEU A 8 -8.86 -8.41 19.92
N SER A 9 -10.11 -8.57 19.48
CA SER A 9 -10.39 -9.20 18.18
C SER A 9 -9.80 -8.36 17.06
N PHE A 10 -9.49 -9.00 15.93
CA PHE A 10 -8.98 -8.32 14.75
C PHE A 10 -9.84 -7.12 14.31
N VAL A 11 -11.17 -7.30 14.31
CA VAL A 11 -12.14 -6.24 13.99
C VAL A 11 -12.02 -5.08 14.98
N ALA A 12 -11.86 -5.37 16.27
CA ALA A 12 -11.70 -4.34 17.29
C ALA A 12 -10.36 -3.60 17.13
N THR A 13 -9.27 -4.30 16.82
CA THR A 13 -7.96 -3.67 16.57
C THR A 13 -8.03 -2.73 15.37
N GLN A 14 -8.64 -3.15 14.27
CA GLN A 14 -8.85 -2.29 13.09
C GLN A 14 -9.73 -1.08 13.41
N ALA A 15 -10.83 -1.28 14.12
CA ALA A 15 -11.71 -0.19 14.54
C ALA A 15 -10.96 0.84 15.41
N TRP A 16 -10.10 0.38 16.32
CA TRP A 16 -9.27 1.25 17.14
C TRP A 16 -8.20 1.99 16.34
N MET A 17 -7.53 1.35 15.37
CA MET A 17 -6.58 2.03 14.47
C MET A 17 -7.26 3.16 13.70
N MET A 18 -8.45 2.89 13.15
CA MET A 18 -9.26 3.90 12.44
C MET A 18 -9.69 5.03 13.38
N ALA A 19 -10.11 4.71 14.61
CA ALA A 19 -10.51 5.70 15.60
C ALA A 19 -9.34 6.62 15.99
N VAL A 20 -8.16 6.06 16.24
CA VAL A 20 -6.95 6.82 16.55
C VAL A 20 -6.55 7.71 15.37
N GLY A 21 -6.55 7.16 14.14
CA GLY A 21 -6.28 7.93 12.93
C GLY A 21 -7.26 9.08 12.73
N ALA A 22 -8.56 8.84 12.96
CA ALA A 22 -9.58 9.88 12.88
C ALA A 22 -9.34 10.99 13.91
N VAL A 23 -9.08 10.64 15.17
CA VAL A 23 -8.77 11.63 16.23
C VAL A 23 -7.52 12.44 15.85
N PHE A 24 -6.48 11.77 15.36
CA PHE A 24 -5.25 12.43 14.91
C PHE A 24 -5.52 13.43 13.78
N LEU A 25 -6.25 13.03 12.73
CA LEU A 25 -6.61 13.91 11.62
C LEU A 25 -7.46 15.11 12.10
N HIS A 26 -8.44 14.90 12.98
CA HIS A 26 -9.24 16.01 13.54
C HIS A 26 -8.39 16.95 14.40
N ALA A 27 -7.47 16.41 15.20
CA ALA A 27 -6.53 17.21 15.98
C ALA A 27 -5.62 18.06 15.07
N THR A 28 -5.16 17.53 13.93
CA THR A 28 -4.36 18.33 12.98
C THR A 28 -5.11 19.50 12.37
N VAL A 29 -6.41 19.35 12.10
CA VAL A 29 -7.28 20.47 11.66
C VAL A 29 -7.33 21.56 12.71
N LEU A 30 -7.40 21.19 14.00
CA LEU A 30 -7.43 22.16 15.11
C LEU A 30 -6.06 22.82 15.36
N ALA A 31 -4.97 22.09 15.13
CA ALA A 31 -3.61 22.56 15.40
C ALA A 31 -3.02 23.43 14.28
N MET A 32 -3.49 23.28 13.03
CA MET A 32 -2.90 23.96 11.87
C MET A 32 -3.61 25.29 11.57
N PRO A 33 -2.89 26.43 11.51
CA PRO A 33 -3.49 27.73 11.22
C PRO A 33 -4.04 27.80 9.78
N GLY A 34 -5.31 28.16 9.65
CA GLY A 34 -6.00 28.31 8.35
C GLY A 34 -6.93 27.15 8.00
N GLN A 35 -6.91 26.07 8.79
CA GLN A 35 -7.81 24.93 8.64
C GLN A 35 -9.06 25.11 9.53
N SER A 36 -10.22 24.70 9.01
CA SER A 36 -11.48 24.73 9.75
C SER A 36 -12.44 23.69 9.21
N PHE A 37 -13.18 23.03 10.10
CA PHE A 37 -14.28 22.13 9.73
C PHE A 37 -15.39 22.85 8.96
N ALA A 38 -15.61 24.14 9.23
CA ALA A 38 -16.60 24.94 8.51
C ALA A 38 -16.17 25.25 7.06
N GLY A 39 -14.87 25.11 6.75
CA GLY A 39 -14.35 25.26 5.39
C GLY A 39 -14.58 24.05 4.48
N ALA A 40 -15.14 22.95 5.01
CA ALA A 40 -15.39 21.76 4.23
C ALA A 40 -16.50 21.98 3.20
N THR A 41 -16.18 21.73 1.92
CA THR A 41 -17.15 21.78 0.83
C THR A 41 -17.79 20.41 0.64
N TRP A 42 -19.06 20.30 1.01
CA TRP A 42 -19.82 19.07 0.87
C TRP A 42 -20.47 19.01 -0.50
N THR A 43 -19.86 18.25 -1.41
CA THR A 43 -20.43 17.97 -2.74
C THR A 43 -20.87 16.50 -2.82
N PRO A 44 -21.81 16.15 -3.70
CA PRO A 44 -22.17 14.75 -3.94
C PRO A 44 -20.97 13.90 -4.33
N SER A 45 -20.05 14.43 -5.13
CA SER A 45 -18.81 13.73 -5.51
C SER A 45 -17.91 13.50 -4.30
N ALA A 46 -17.74 14.47 -3.40
CA ALA A 46 -16.95 14.29 -2.18
C ALA A 46 -17.55 13.20 -1.28
N LEU A 47 -18.89 13.18 -1.13
CA LEU A 47 -19.59 12.17 -0.34
C LEU A 47 -19.45 10.76 -0.95
N VAL A 48 -19.59 10.64 -2.28
CA VAL A 48 -19.41 9.36 -2.98
C VAL A 48 -17.96 8.88 -2.87
N SER A 49 -16.98 9.76 -3.08
CA SER A 49 -15.56 9.43 -2.91
C SER A 49 -15.26 8.99 -1.48
N LEU A 50 -15.80 9.70 -0.48
CA LEU A 50 -15.62 9.34 0.93
C LEU A 50 -16.22 7.95 1.22
N ALA A 51 -17.45 7.69 0.78
CA ALA A 51 -18.10 6.40 0.96
C ALA A 51 -17.34 5.26 0.27
N TYR A 52 -16.88 5.49 -0.97
CA TYR A 52 -16.06 4.53 -1.71
C TYR A 52 -14.74 4.23 -0.98
N LEU A 53 -14.01 5.27 -0.56
CA LEU A 53 -12.75 5.11 0.15
C LEU A 53 -12.92 4.41 1.50
N SER A 54 -13.97 4.72 2.26
CA SER A 54 -14.20 4.09 3.56
C SER A 54 -14.66 2.64 3.44
N VAL A 55 -15.61 2.34 2.54
CA VAL A 55 -16.23 1.00 2.45
C VAL A 55 -15.45 0.08 1.52
N VAL A 56 -15.19 0.51 0.29
CA VAL A 56 -14.57 -0.35 -0.73
C VAL A 56 -13.07 -0.44 -0.50
N ALA A 57 -12.37 0.70 -0.49
CA ALA A 57 -10.92 0.71 -0.33
C ALA A 57 -10.51 0.38 1.10
N GLY A 58 -11.20 0.94 2.11
CA GLY A 58 -10.94 0.72 3.52
C GLY A 58 -11.34 -0.69 3.96
N VAL A 59 -12.63 -0.93 4.18
CA VAL A 59 -13.10 -2.23 4.69
C VAL A 59 -12.82 -3.37 3.70
N GLY A 60 -13.21 -3.21 2.44
CA GLY A 60 -13.00 -4.23 1.40
C GLY A 60 -11.52 -4.53 1.15
N GLY A 61 -10.71 -3.48 0.97
CA GLY A 61 -9.26 -3.60 0.76
C GLY A 61 -8.56 -4.28 1.93
N PHE A 62 -8.91 -3.94 3.19
CA PHE A 62 -8.34 -4.62 4.36
C PHE A 62 -8.75 -6.09 4.46
N VAL A 63 -10.02 -6.42 4.24
CA VAL A 63 -10.47 -7.82 4.23
C VAL A 63 -9.71 -8.62 3.17
N LEU A 64 -9.53 -8.05 1.97
CA LEU A 64 -8.76 -8.68 0.90
C LEU A 64 -7.28 -8.83 1.29
N TYR A 65 -6.67 -7.77 1.82
CA TYR A 65 -5.29 -7.78 2.31
C TYR A 65 -5.07 -8.92 3.30
N PHE A 66 -5.94 -9.07 4.30
CA PHE A 66 -5.78 -10.12 5.30
C PHE A 66 -6.05 -11.52 4.77
N ARG A 67 -6.97 -11.69 3.81
CA ARG A 67 -7.16 -12.96 3.13
C ARG A 67 -5.92 -13.37 2.35
N LEU A 68 -5.40 -12.46 1.53
CA LEU A 68 -4.17 -12.69 0.76
C LEU A 68 -2.97 -12.90 1.69
N LEU A 69 -2.89 -12.18 2.80
CA LEU A 69 -1.84 -12.37 3.80
C LEU A 69 -1.90 -13.77 4.44
N ALA A 70 -3.10 -14.29 4.70
CA ALA A 70 -3.28 -15.63 5.24
C ALA A 70 -2.97 -16.73 4.21
N GLU A 71 -3.25 -16.48 2.93
CA GLU A 71 -3.05 -17.45 1.84
C GLU A 71 -1.62 -17.46 1.27
N LEU A 72 -1.05 -16.28 1.02
CA LEU A 72 0.23 -16.08 0.35
C LEU A 72 1.38 -15.80 1.31
N GLY A 73 1.09 -15.32 2.51
CA GLY A 73 2.09 -14.95 3.50
C GLY A 73 2.68 -13.54 3.31
N PRO A 74 3.53 -13.09 4.26
CA PRO A 74 3.97 -11.69 4.34
C PRO A 74 4.93 -11.26 3.21
N ILE A 75 5.75 -12.18 2.69
CA ILE A 75 6.76 -11.88 1.67
C ILE A 75 6.07 -11.52 0.34
N GLU A 76 5.14 -12.37 -0.10
CA GLU A 76 4.30 -12.21 -1.28
C GLU A 76 3.41 -10.96 -1.16
N MET A 77 2.82 -10.72 0.01
CA MET A 77 2.04 -9.50 0.24
C MET A 77 2.88 -8.24 0.08
N SER A 78 4.13 -8.26 0.52
CA SER A 78 5.05 -7.12 0.32
C SER A 78 5.28 -6.85 -1.17
N PHE A 79 5.33 -7.90 -2.01
CA PHE A 79 5.42 -7.75 -3.47
C PHE A 79 4.16 -7.14 -4.09
N ILE A 80 2.98 -7.52 -3.59
CA ILE A 80 1.71 -6.93 -4.05
C ILE A 80 1.68 -5.43 -3.74
N GLU A 81 2.13 -5.02 -2.55
CA GLU A 81 2.16 -3.60 -2.20
C GLU A 81 3.05 -2.77 -3.14
N TYR A 82 4.13 -3.36 -3.67
CA TYR A 82 4.99 -2.69 -4.63
C TYR A 82 4.35 -2.47 -6.00
N VAL A 83 3.36 -3.27 -6.40
CA VAL A 83 2.66 -3.08 -7.68
C VAL A 83 1.47 -2.11 -7.59
N ILE A 84 0.98 -1.81 -6.38
CA ILE A 84 -0.16 -0.91 -6.16
C ILE A 84 0.02 0.46 -6.86
N PRO A 85 1.17 1.16 -6.78
CA PRO A 85 1.33 2.46 -7.43
C PRO A 85 1.13 2.42 -8.96
N VAL A 86 1.54 1.32 -9.60
CA VAL A 86 1.34 1.10 -11.05
C VAL A 86 -0.14 1.04 -11.38
N PHE A 87 -0.89 0.20 -10.67
CA PHE A 87 -2.33 0.09 -10.84
C PHE A 87 -3.06 1.39 -10.47
N ALA A 88 -2.61 2.10 -9.44
CA ALA A 88 -3.19 3.38 -9.03
C ALA A 88 -3.06 4.43 -10.14
N ALA A 89 -1.90 4.55 -10.79
CA ALA A 89 -1.75 5.50 -11.89
C ALA A 89 -2.50 5.08 -13.15
N LEU A 90 -2.53 3.79 -13.47
CA LEU A 90 -3.33 3.28 -14.59
C LEU A 90 -4.81 3.57 -14.37
N ALA A 91 -5.33 3.34 -13.16
CA ALA A 91 -6.70 3.67 -12.80
C ALA A 91 -6.94 5.18 -12.82
N GLY A 92 -5.99 5.99 -12.33
CA GLY A 92 -6.06 7.45 -12.39
C GLY A 92 -6.16 7.98 -13.83
N TRP A 93 -5.34 7.44 -14.73
CA TRP A 93 -5.37 7.79 -16.14
C TRP A 93 -6.65 7.32 -16.82
N LEU A 94 -7.07 6.07 -16.59
CA LEU A 94 -8.20 5.46 -17.30
C LEU A 94 -9.58 5.93 -16.78
N VAL A 95 -9.72 6.10 -15.47
CA VAL A 95 -11.01 6.36 -14.81
C VAL A 95 -11.20 7.86 -14.50
N LEU A 96 -10.11 8.57 -14.15
CA LEU A 96 -10.16 9.99 -13.78
C LEU A 96 -9.61 10.93 -14.88
N ASP A 97 -9.24 10.39 -16.05
CA ASP A 97 -8.66 11.15 -17.17
C ASP A 97 -7.42 11.98 -16.76
N GLN A 98 -6.65 11.49 -15.79
CA GLN A 98 -5.45 12.18 -15.31
C GLN A 98 -4.30 12.03 -16.30
N ALA A 99 -3.82 13.15 -16.84
CA ALA A 99 -2.69 13.15 -17.77
C ALA A 99 -1.42 12.55 -17.13
N VAL A 100 -0.78 11.62 -17.85
CA VAL A 100 0.54 11.10 -17.47
C VAL A 100 1.59 12.13 -17.85
N THR A 101 2.05 12.88 -16.86
CA THR A 101 3.03 13.96 -17.05
C THR A 101 4.47 13.45 -16.90
N ALA A 102 5.44 14.28 -17.29
CA ALA A 102 6.85 13.99 -16.99
C ALA A 102 7.11 13.82 -15.49
N ALA A 103 6.38 14.54 -14.62
CA ALA A 103 6.45 14.37 -13.18
C ALA A 103 5.91 13.01 -12.72
N THR A 104 4.84 12.52 -13.35
CA THR A 104 4.30 11.17 -13.11
C THR A 104 5.35 10.11 -13.45
N VAL A 105 6.01 10.25 -14.61
CA VAL A 105 7.09 9.36 -15.03
C VAL A 105 8.28 9.41 -14.07
N ALA A 106 8.68 10.60 -13.62
CA ALA A 106 9.76 10.77 -12.64
C ALA A 106 9.40 10.13 -11.28
N GLY A 107 8.14 10.29 -10.83
CA GLY A 107 7.63 9.61 -9.64
C GLY A 107 7.69 8.09 -9.76
N PHE A 108 7.31 7.55 -10.93
CA PHE A 108 7.44 6.13 -11.22
C PHE A 108 8.88 5.64 -11.21
N ALA A 109 9.79 6.39 -11.82
CA ALA A 109 11.21 6.07 -11.79
C ALA A 109 11.76 6.04 -10.35
N CYS A 110 11.29 6.97 -9.49
CA CYS A 110 11.66 6.99 -8.07
C CYS A 110 11.14 5.76 -7.32
N ILE A 111 9.88 5.36 -7.54
CA ILE A 111 9.30 4.15 -6.95
C ILE A 111 10.08 2.90 -7.40
N LEU A 112 10.38 2.80 -8.69
CA LEU A 112 11.18 1.70 -9.24
C LEU A 112 12.59 1.65 -8.64
N ALA A 113 13.25 2.80 -8.48
CA ALA A 113 14.55 2.87 -7.83
C ALA A 113 14.48 2.41 -6.37
N GLY A 114 13.45 2.82 -5.63
CA GLY A 114 13.20 2.35 -4.26
C GLY A 114 12.96 0.85 -4.20
N PHE A 115 12.20 0.30 -5.16
CA PHE A 115 11.95 -1.14 -5.28
C PHE A 115 13.24 -1.93 -5.52
N VAL A 116 14.06 -1.50 -6.49
CA VAL A 116 15.34 -2.15 -6.79
C VAL A 116 16.29 -2.10 -5.60
N ALA A 117 16.36 -0.95 -4.91
CA ALA A 117 17.17 -0.81 -3.70
C ALA A 117 16.71 -1.75 -2.58
N ALA A 118 15.41 -1.88 -2.36
CA ALA A 118 14.84 -2.77 -1.33
C ALA A 118 15.05 -4.25 -1.64
N LYS A 119 15.07 -4.64 -2.93
CA LYS A 119 15.25 -6.03 -3.38
C LYS A 119 16.68 -6.37 -3.79
N TRP A 120 17.64 -5.46 -3.61
CA TRP A 120 19.03 -5.64 -4.02
C TRP A 120 19.64 -6.99 -3.58
N PRO A 121 19.50 -7.46 -2.33
CA PRO A 121 20.09 -8.75 -1.91
C PRO A 121 19.46 -9.95 -2.61
N ALA A 122 18.13 -9.93 -2.81
CA ALA A 122 17.40 -10.99 -3.49
C ALA A 122 17.69 -11.02 -4.99
N LEU A 123 17.91 -9.85 -5.60
CA LEU A 123 18.26 -9.73 -7.02
C LEU A 123 19.68 -10.23 -7.28
N THR A 124 20.64 -9.96 -6.39
CA THR A 124 22.01 -10.46 -6.53
C THR A 124 22.10 -11.97 -6.38
N GLU A 125 21.33 -12.56 -5.46
CA GLU A 125 21.32 -14.01 -5.22
C GLU A 125 20.70 -14.78 -6.41
N GLU A 126 19.64 -14.25 -7.01
CA GLU A 126 19.03 -14.80 -8.23
C GLU A 126 19.96 -14.64 -9.45
N PHE A 127 20.68 -13.51 -9.55
CA PHE A 127 21.62 -13.25 -10.64
C PHE A 127 22.86 -14.17 -10.56
N ASP A 128 23.38 -14.41 -9.35
CA ASP A 128 24.45 -15.37 -9.12
C ASP A 128 23.98 -16.82 -9.36
N ARG A 129 22.72 -17.14 -9.06
CA ARG A 129 22.13 -18.45 -9.38
C ARG A 129 22.00 -18.69 -10.89
N VAL A 130 21.54 -17.69 -11.65
CA VAL A 130 21.40 -17.76 -13.11
C VAL A 130 22.76 -17.75 -13.82
N THR A 131 23.75 -17.04 -13.26
CA THR A 131 25.11 -16.96 -13.82
C THR A 131 26.00 -18.13 -13.37
N GLY A 132 25.70 -18.76 -12.24
CA GLY A 132 26.44 -19.87 -11.64
C GLY A 132 26.16 -21.26 -12.24
N ASP A 133 25.07 -21.43 -13.00
CA ASP A 133 24.70 -22.69 -13.68
C ASP A 133 25.52 -22.97 -14.96
N GLY A 134 26.70 -22.34 -15.07
CA GLY A 134 27.69 -22.56 -16.13
C GLY A 134 28.85 -23.48 -15.74
N HIS A 135 28.94 -23.93 -14.48
CA HIS A 135 29.95 -24.92 -14.09
C HIS A 135 29.41 -26.34 -14.32
N VAL A 136 29.60 -26.81 -15.55
CA VAL A 136 29.55 -28.22 -15.91
C VAL A 136 30.51 -28.96 -14.97
N ASP A 137 29.96 -29.79 -14.09
CA ASP A 137 30.70 -30.82 -13.37
C ASP A 137 31.29 -31.78 -14.43
N PRO A 138 32.62 -31.80 -14.64
CA PRO A 138 33.22 -32.83 -15.48
C PRO A 138 33.09 -34.13 -14.70
N ALA A 139 32.24 -34.99 -15.24
CA ALA A 139 32.05 -36.35 -14.78
C ALA A 139 33.33 -37.18 -14.99
N ASP A 140 34.27 -37.11 -14.05
CA ASP A 140 35.37 -38.08 -13.93
C ASP A 140 35.88 -38.25 -12.48
#